data_AF-A0A3D2HS09-F1
#
_entry.id   AF-A0A3D2HS09-F1
#
_cell.length_a   1.000
_cell.length_b   1.000
_cell.length_c   1.000
_cell.angle_alpha   90.00
_cell.angle_beta   90.00
_cell.angle_gamma   90.00
#
_symmetry.space_group_name_H-M   'P 1'
#
loop_
_entity.id
_entity.type
_entity.pdbx_description
1 polymer ?
#
loop_
_entity_poly.entity_id
_entity_poly.type
_entity_poly.pdbx_seq_one_letter_code
_entity_poly.pdbx_strand_id
1 'polypeptide(L)'
;MENKRKNILYISVGVAFVFAVFLIVSYFLPSTVGISEHADAKIKYITENKNIEVTLDDSDCDELRRIFNGKTAYHDSPSCGFTESASVSFGNQIFMPACDGDEIIKAGLKYISISPKERDTVDKIFAKYGATFPCA
;
A
#
# COMPACT_ATOMS: atom_id res chain seq x y z
N MET A 1 -10.36 21.36 47.73
CA MET A 1 -10.27 21.55 46.26
C MET A 1 -9.09 20.79 45.63
N GLU A 2 -7.96 20.63 46.33
CA GLU A 2 -6.76 19.95 45.85
C GLU A 2 -6.97 18.47 45.48
N ASN A 3 -7.66 17.69 46.32
CA ASN A 3 -7.93 16.27 46.05
C ASN A 3 -8.81 16.05 44.80
N LYS A 4 -9.75 16.95 44.49
CA LYS A 4 -10.54 16.89 43.25
C LYS A 4 -9.67 17.09 42.01
N ARG A 5 -8.70 18.01 42.06
CA ARG A 5 -7.77 18.27 40.94
C ARG A 5 -6.82 17.10 40.71
N LYS A 6 -6.28 16.51 41.80
CA LYS A 6 -5.44 15.30 41.73
C LYS A 6 -6.21 14.11 41.15
N ASN A 7 -7.46 13.91 41.57
CA ASN A 7 -8.32 12.84 41.02
C ASN A 7 -8.62 13.03 39.53
N ILE A 8 -8.91 14.27 39.09
CA ILE A 8 -9.10 14.57 37.65
C ILE A 8 -7.82 14.30 36.87
N LEU A 9 -6.65 14.67 37.40
CA LEU A 9 -5.36 14.40 36.76
C LEU A 9 -5.10 12.90 36.63
N TYR A 10 -5.31 12.12 37.68
CA TYR A 10 -5.15 10.66 37.63
C TYR A 10 -6.09 9.99 36.63
N ILE A 11 -7.36 10.43 36.58
CA ILE A 11 -8.31 9.95 35.58
C ILE A 11 -7.84 10.31 34.17
N SER A 12 -7.39 11.54 33.93
CA SER A 12 -6.91 11.95 32.61
C SER A 12 -5.68 11.16 32.15
N VAL A 13 -4.73 10.88 33.06
CA VAL A 13 -3.55 10.07 32.77
C VAL A 13 -3.95 8.62 32.48
N GLY A 14 -4.87 8.07 33.27
CA GLY A 14 -5.41 6.72 33.05
C GLY A 14 -6.10 6.59 31.69
N VAL A 15 -6.93 7.56 31.31
CA VAL A 15 -7.60 7.59 30.00
C VAL A 15 -6.58 7.72 28.86
N ALA A 16 -5.59 8.60 28.98
CA ALA A 16 -4.54 8.75 27.98
C ALA A 16 -3.72 7.46 27.80
N PHE A 17 -3.42 6.76 28.90
CA PHE A 17 -2.72 5.47 28.85
C PHE A 17 -3.54 4.39 28.14
N VAL A 18 -4.83 4.24 28.48
CA VAL A 18 -5.73 3.30 27.80
C VAL A 18 -5.85 3.61 26.32
N PHE A 19 -5.96 4.89 25.95
CA PHE A 19 -6.01 5.32 24.56
C PHE A 19 -4.71 5.02 23.81
N ALA A 20 -3.55 5.27 24.42
CA ALA A 20 -2.25 4.93 23.83
C ALA A 20 -2.11 3.42 23.60
N VAL A 21 -2.49 2.59 24.58
CA VAL A 21 -2.49 1.12 24.43
C VAL A 21 -3.44 0.69 23.33
N PHE A 22 -4.65 1.26 23.26
CA PHE A 22 -5.61 0.98 22.19
C PHE A 22 -5.05 1.31 20.81
N LEU A 23 -4.39 2.45 20.64
CA LEU A 23 -3.75 2.84 19.37
C LEU A 23 -2.63 1.87 18.98
N ILE A 24 -1.78 1.47 19.93
CA ILE A 24 -0.71 0.50 19.70
C ILE A 24 -1.28 -0.85 19.27
N VAL A 25 -2.25 -1.39 20.00
CA VAL A 25 -2.90 -2.66 19.65
C VAL A 25 -3.56 -2.57 18.28
N SER A 26 -4.30 -1.50 18.02
CA SER A 26 -4.97 -1.28 16.72
C SER A 26 -3.98 -1.18 15.56
N TYR A 27 -2.79 -0.62 15.78
CA TYR A 27 -1.74 -0.53 14.78
C TYR A 27 -1.16 -1.91 14.40
N PHE A 28 -1.05 -2.82 15.37
CA PHE A 28 -0.54 -4.18 15.14
C PHE A 28 -1.59 -5.18 14.66
N LEU A 29 -2.87 -4.81 14.60
CA LEU A 29 -3.89 -5.69 14.03
C LEU A 29 -3.66 -5.87 12.52
N PRO A 30 -3.83 -7.10 12.00
CA PRO A 30 -3.73 -7.34 10.56
C PRO A 30 -4.83 -6.55 9.85
N SER A 31 -4.42 -5.73 8.89
CA SER A 31 -5.33 -5.00 8.01
C SER A 31 -5.30 -5.63 6.64
N THR A 32 -6.44 -5.74 5.98
CA THR A 32 -6.50 -6.12 4.57
C THR A 32 -6.54 -4.89 3.67
N VAL A 33 -5.99 -5.03 2.47
CA VAL A 33 -6.14 -4.01 1.42
C VAL A 33 -7.59 -4.03 0.92
N GLY A 34 -8.22 -2.85 0.87
CA GLY A 34 -9.57 -2.68 0.33
C GLY A 34 -9.54 -1.71 -0.84
N ILE A 35 -9.75 -2.21 -2.06
CA ILE A 35 -9.84 -1.40 -3.27
C ILE A 35 -11.30 -1.27 -3.68
N SER A 36 -11.75 -0.06 -3.98
CA SER A 36 -13.12 0.19 -4.46
C SER A 36 -13.37 -0.51 -5.80
N GLU A 37 -14.52 -1.15 -5.95
CA GLU A 37 -14.92 -1.84 -7.19
C GLU A 37 -15.05 -0.90 -8.39
N HIS A 38 -15.32 0.38 -8.15
CA HIS A 38 -15.51 1.40 -9.21
C HIS A 38 -14.32 2.35 -9.37
N ALA A 39 -13.18 2.06 -8.75
CA ALA A 39 -11.99 2.92 -8.90
C ALA A 39 -11.20 2.53 -10.15
N ASP A 40 -11.07 3.47 -11.09
CA ASP A 40 -10.17 3.36 -12.23
C ASP A 40 -8.72 3.20 -11.77
N ALA A 41 -7.96 2.41 -12.51
CA ALA A 41 -6.53 2.24 -12.28
C ALA A 41 -5.70 3.13 -13.21
N LYS A 42 -4.64 3.75 -12.68
CA LYS A 42 -3.67 4.53 -13.47
C LYS A 42 -2.26 4.07 -13.17
N ILE A 43 -1.50 3.70 -14.20
CA ILE A 43 -0.07 3.43 -14.09
C ILE A 43 0.70 4.73 -14.24
N LYS A 44 1.67 4.92 -13.35
CA LYS A 44 2.71 5.95 -13.43
C LYS A 44 4.07 5.26 -13.49
N TYR A 45 4.74 5.38 -14.63
CA TYR A 45 6.09 4.84 -14.86
C TYR A 45 7.01 5.92 -15.46
N ILE A 46 7.93 6.47 -14.66
CA ILE A 46 8.84 7.55 -15.04
C ILE A 46 10.28 7.13 -14.80
N THR A 47 11.06 7.10 -15.88
CA THR A 47 12.52 6.92 -15.90
C THR A 47 13.16 8.01 -16.76
N GLU A 48 14.49 8.02 -16.91
CA GLU A 48 15.18 9.04 -17.72
C GLU A 48 14.68 9.08 -19.18
N ASN A 49 14.25 7.94 -19.72
CA ASN A 49 13.85 7.79 -21.13
C ASN A 49 12.34 7.54 -21.31
N LYS A 50 11.58 7.34 -20.22
CA LYS A 50 10.16 7.00 -20.28
C LYS A 50 9.36 7.89 -19.35
N ASN A 51 8.25 8.44 -19.84
CA ASN A 51 7.27 9.13 -19.02
C ASN A 51 5.89 8.58 -19.40
N ILE A 52 5.43 7.60 -18.64
CA ILE A 52 4.17 6.88 -18.84
C ILE A 52 3.24 7.27 -17.72
N GLU A 53 2.13 7.90 -18.08
CA GLU A 53 1.01 8.13 -17.18
C GLU A 53 -0.27 7.82 -17.95
N VAL A 54 -0.84 6.65 -17.66
CA VAL A 54 -1.92 6.08 -18.48
C VAL A 54 -2.97 5.41 -17.62
N THR A 55 -4.23 5.55 -18.03
CA THR A 55 -5.35 4.85 -17.41
C THR A 55 -5.45 3.45 -18.01
N LEU A 56 -5.60 2.45 -17.17
CA LEU A 56 -5.68 1.04 -17.57
C LEU A 56 -7.05 0.77 -18.19
N ASP A 57 -7.12 -0.21 -19.09
CA ASP A 57 -8.40 -0.77 -19.49
C ASP A 57 -9.05 -1.57 -18.35
N ASP A 58 -10.37 -1.80 -18.45
CA ASP A 58 -11.17 -2.45 -17.41
C ASP A 58 -10.63 -3.84 -17.06
N SER A 59 -10.16 -4.60 -18.06
CA SER A 59 -9.65 -5.97 -17.86
C SER A 59 -8.36 -5.98 -17.04
N ASP A 60 -7.40 -5.11 -17.36
CA ASP A 60 -6.15 -5.01 -16.61
C ASP A 60 -6.39 -4.41 -15.21
N CYS A 61 -7.30 -3.44 -15.12
CA CYS A 61 -7.73 -2.84 -13.86
C CYS A 61 -8.33 -3.90 -12.92
N ASP A 62 -9.27 -4.71 -13.42
CA ASP A 62 -9.91 -5.79 -12.68
C ASP A 62 -8.93 -6.86 -12.23
N GLU A 63 -7.97 -7.21 -13.09
CA GLU A 63 -6.96 -8.22 -12.77
C GLU A 63 -6.00 -7.74 -11.68
N LEU A 64 -5.49 -6.50 -11.77
CA LEU A 64 -4.68 -5.91 -10.69
C LEU A 64 -5.49 -5.76 -9.40
N ARG A 65 -6.76 -5.36 -9.49
CA ARG A 65 -7.66 -5.29 -8.32
C ARG A 65 -7.80 -6.67 -7.67
N ARG A 66 -8.01 -7.72 -8.46
CA ARG A 66 -8.11 -9.12 -7.98
C ARG A 66 -6.84 -9.57 -7.27
N ILE A 67 -5.67 -9.15 -7.74
CA ILE A 67 -4.38 -9.51 -7.15
C ILE A 67 -4.15 -8.77 -5.82
N PHE A 68 -4.44 -7.47 -5.73
CA PHE A 68 -4.11 -6.67 -4.54
C PHE A 68 -5.21 -6.67 -3.48
N ASN A 69 -6.47 -6.71 -3.87
CA ASN A 69 -7.60 -6.59 -2.96
C ASN A 69 -7.68 -7.80 -2.02
N GLY A 70 -7.95 -7.55 -0.73
CA GLY A 70 -8.03 -8.58 0.30
C GLY A 70 -6.69 -9.12 0.79
N LYS A 71 -5.55 -8.72 0.21
CA LYS A 71 -4.22 -9.12 0.72
C LYS A 71 -4.00 -8.55 2.12
N THR A 72 -3.43 -9.37 3.00
CA THR A 72 -3.03 -8.94 4.34
C THR A 72 -1.83 -8.00 4.24
N ALA A 73 -2.02 -6.77 4.69
CA ALA A 73 -0.97 -5.77 4.75
C ALA A 73 -0.21 -5.85 6.07
N TYR A 74 1.12 -5.76 5.99
CA TYR A 74 2.03 -5.85 7.11
C TYR A 74 2.99 -4.65 7.17
N HIS A 75 3.58 -4.44 8.34
CA HIS A 75 4.61 -3.44 8.56
C HIS A 75 5.99 -4.09 8.47
N ASP A 76 6.85 -3.54 7.63
CA ASP A 76 8.23 -3.96 7.43
C ASP A 76 9.02 -2.79 6.83
N SER A 77 10.30 -2.97 6.52
CA SER A 77 11.09 -2.00 5.76
C SER A 77 12.00 -2.69 4.73
N PRO A 78 11.42 -3.45 3.78
CA PRO A 78 12.18 -4.19 2.78
C PRO A 78 12.90 -3.23 1.82
N SER A 79 14.11 -3.62 1.42
CA SER A 79 15.00 -2.82 0.57
C SER A 79 14.79 -3.13 -0.92
N CYS A 80 13.56 -3.04 -1.41
CA CYS A 80 13.19 -3.47 -2.78
C CYS A 80 13.00 -2.31 -3.79
N GLY A 81 13.56 -1.14 -3.49
CA GLY A 81 13.62 -0.02 -4.45
C GLY A 81 12.28 0.63 -4.82
N PHE A 82 11.25 0.54 -3.97
CA PHE A 82 9.92 1.12 -4.24
C PHE A 82 9.99 2.61 -4.58
N THR A 83 9.30 3.02 -5.65
CA THR A 83 9.22 4.41 -6.09
C THR A 83 7.82 4.75 -6.59
N GLU A 84 7.34 5.96 -6.30
CA GLU A 84 6.08 6.46 -6.86
C GLU A 84 6.12 6.58 -8.38
N SER A 85 7.32 6.71 -8.94
CA SER A 85 7.56 6.70 -10.38
C SER A 85 7.43 5.32 -11.01
N ALA A 86 7.14 4.26 -10.26
CA ALA A 86 6.83 2.93 -10.78
C ALA A 86 5.67 2.38 -9.96
N SER A 87 4.48 2.90 -10.22
CA SER A 87 3.30 2.64 -9.39
C SER A 87 2.02 2.50 -10.22
N VAL A 88 1.01 1.93 -9.57
CA VAL A 88 -0.37 1.95 -10.03
C VAL A 88 -1.24 2.54 -8.93
N SER A 89 -2.15 3.44 -9.28
CA SER A 89 -3.11 4.01 -8.35
C SER A 89 -4.53 3.53 -8.65
N PHE A 90 -5.30 3.26 -7.60
CA PHE A 90 -6.74 3.05 -7.65
C PHE A 90 -7.41 4.19 -6.88
N GLY A 91 -7.89 5.20 -7.60
CA GLY A 91 -8.29 6.48 -7.00
C GLY A 91 -7.14 7.11 -6.23
N ASN A 92 -7.27 7.24 -4.90
CA ASN A 92 -6.24 7.82 -4.02
C ASN A 92 -5.25 6.81 -3.43
N GLN A 93 -5.45 5.50 -3.67
CA GLN A 93 -4.58 4.46 -3.14
C GLN A 93 -3.46 4.16 -4.13
N ILE A 94 -2.20 4.27 -3.71
CA ILE A 94 -1.03 4.03 -4.55
C ILE A 94 -0.34 2.73 -4.14
N PHE A 95 -0.09 1.88 -5.13
CA PHE A 95 0.60 0.61 -5.03
C PHE A 95 1.89 0.67 -5.84
N MET A 96 3.03 0.41 -5.20
CA MET A 96 4.35 0.47 -5.83
C MET A 96 4.91 -0.95 -5.85
N PRO A 97 4.92 -1.63 -7.01
CA PRO A 97 5.64 -2.88 -7.13
C PRO A 97 7.12 -2.71 -6.80
N ALA A 98 7.73 -3.73 -6.19
CA ALA A 98 9.16 -3.76 -5.98
C ALA A 98 9.90 -3.60 -7.32
N CYS A 99 10.88 -2.70 -7.35
CA CYS A 99 11.61 -2.37 -8.56
C CYS A 99 12.70 -3.39 -8.89
N ASP A 100 13.16 -4.18 -7.93
CA ASP A 100 14.11 -5.29 -8.14
C ASP A 100 13.44 -6.58 -8.65
N GLY A 101 12.09 -6.61 -8.72
CA GLY A 101 11.32 -7.75 -9.17
C GLY A 101 10.79 -8.64 -8.04
N ASP A 102 11.04 -8.30 -6.78
CA ASP A 102 10.50 -9.07 -5.65
C ASP A 102 8.97 -9.14 -5.66
N GLU A 103 8.41 -10.17 -5.03
CA GLU A 103 6.96 -10.38 -4.92
C GLU A 103 6.30 -9.54 -3.82
N ILE A 104 6.82 -8.33 -3.60
CA ILE A 104 6.33 -7.37 -2.61
C ILE A 104 5.80 -6.14 -3.32
N ILE A 105 4.64 -5.65 -2.88
CA ILE A 105 4.05 -4.39 -3.32
C ILE A 105 3.91 -3.48 -2.10
N LYS A 106 4.41 -2.25 -2.19
CA LYS A 106 4.19 -1.23 -1.16
C LYS A 106 2.84 -0.57 -1.36
N ALA A 107 2.02 -0.53 -0.32
CA ALA A 107 0.69 0.08 -0.29
C ALA A 107 0.65 1.14 0.84
N GLY A 108 0.96 2.39 0.49
CA GLY A 108 1.13 3.47 1.47
C GLY A 108 2.28 3.20 2.44
N LEU A 109 1.97 3.08 3.75
CA LEU A 109 2.93 2.78 4.82
C LEU A 109 3.08 1.28 5.13
N LYS A 110 2.39 0.43 4.37
CA LYS A 110 2.38 -1.03 4.55
C LYS A 110 2.85 -1.73 3.29
N TYR A 111 3.01 -3.04 3.41
CA TYR A 111 3.46 -3.93 2.34
C TYR A 111 2.48 -5.07 2.21
N ILE A 112 2.33 -5.59 1.00
CA ILE A 112 1.62 -6.83 0.72
C ILE A 112 2.54 -7.76 -0.05
N SER A 113 2.45 -9.05 0.26
CA SER A 113 3.11 -10.10 -0.52
C SER A 113 2.14 -10.64 -1.55
N ILE A 114 2.63 -10.83 -2.76
CA ILE A 114 1.95 -11.55 -3.83
C ILE A 114 2.73 -12.83 -4.15
N SER A 115 2.11 -13.75 -4.87
CA SER A 115 2.80 -14.95 -5.34
C SER A 115 3.66 -14.63 -6.58
N PRO A 116 4.66 -15.46 -6.92
CA PRO A 116 5.45 -15.27 -8.13
C PRO A 116 4.60 -15.20 -9.41
N LYS A 117 3.53 -16.02 -9.50
CA LYS A 117 2.60 -15.98 -10.64
C LYS A 117 1.80 -14.67 -10.72
N GLU A 118 1.40 -14.14 -9.56
CA GLU A 118 0.75 -12.83 -9.49
C GLU A 118 1.75 -11.73 -9.88
N ARG A 119 3.01 -11.83 -9.45
CA ARG A 119 4.08 -10.91 -9.85
C ARG A 119 4.29 -10.91 -11.36
N ASP A 120 4.40 -12.08 -11.99
CA ASP A 120 4.47 -12.19 -13.45
C ASP A 120 3.29 -11.50 -14.16
N THR A 121 2.10 -11.55 -13.55
CA THR A 121 0.89 -10.94 -14.11
C THR A 121 0.95 -9.42 -13.98
N VAL A 122 1.38 -8.91 -12.82
CA VAL A 122 1.64 -7.48 -12.61
C VAL A 122 2.67 -6.98 -13.63
N ASP A 123 3.79 -7.68 -13.80
CA ASP A 123 4.84 -7.29 -14.73
C ASP A 123 4.36 -7.28 -16.19
N LYS A 124 3.55 -8.27 -16.59
CA LYS A 124 2.95 -8.30 -17.94
C LYS A 124 2.02 -7.13 -18.18
N ILE A 125 1.19 -6.78 -17.19
CA ILE A 125 0.28 -5.63 -17.29
C ILE A 125 1.10 -4.35 -17.41
N PHE A 126 2.08 -4.12 -16.53
CA PHE A 126 2.97 -2.95 -16.62
C PHE A 126 3.72 -2.89 -17.96
N ALA A 127 4.22 -4.02 -18.45
CA ALA A 127 4.92 -4.11 -19.74
C ALA A 127 4.04 -3.76 -20.94
N LYS A 128 2.75 -4.12 -20.90
CA LYS A 128 1.76 -3.73 -21.93
C LYS A 128 1.67 -2.21 -22.10
N TYR A 129 1.87 -1.45 -21.02
CA TYR A 129 1.88 0.01 -21.02
C TYR A 129 3.28 0.62 -21.17
N GLY A 130 4.31 -0.19 -21.42
CA GLY A 130 5.68 0.26 -21.69
C GLY A 130 6.59 0.37 -20.48
N ALA A 131 6.12 0.01 -19.28
CA ALA A 131 6.96 -0.10 -18.09
C ALA A 131 7.85 -1.35 -18.16
N THR A 132 8.91 -1.41 -17.35
CA THR A 132 9.82 -2.56 -17.35
C THR A 132 10.34 -2.80 -15.94
N PHE A 133 10.33 -4.06 -15.52
CA PHE A 133 10.93 -4.50 -14.26
C PHE A 133 12.06 -5.51 -14.55
N PRO A 134 13.16 -5.53 -13.79
CA PRO A 134 13.53 -4.54 -12.77
C PRO A 134 13.60 -3.12 -13.35
N CYS A 135 13.32 -2.11 -12.50
CA CYS A 135 13.36 -0.71 -12.92
C CYS A 135 14.77 -0.35 -13.40
N ALA A 136 14.86 0.30 -14.55
CA ALA A 136 16.10 0.72 -15.20
C ALA A 136 16.27 2.24 -15.16
#